data_AF-A0A3B5KYX6-F1
#
_entry.id   AF-A0A3B5KYX6-F1
#
_cell.length_a   1.000
_cell.length_b   1.000
_cell.length_c   1.000
_cell.angle_alpha   90.00
_cell.angle_beta   90.00
_cell.angle_gamma   90.00
#
_symmetry.space_group_name_H-M   'P 1'
#
loop_
_entity.id
_entity.type
_entity.pdbx_description
1 polymer ?
#
loop_
_entity_poly.entity_id
_entity_poly.type
_entity_poly.pdbx_seq_one_letter_code
_entity_poly.pdbx_strand_id
1 'polypeptide(L)'
;MLLIFRRLSQRPTAEELEQRNILQAKNETDRRLERSEIKRRLTRKLSQRPTVAELQARKILRFHEDVESTHAEDYDRRADKPWTKLTPADKAAIRKELNDFKSTEMEVHEESKIYTRYHRP
;
A
#
# COMPACT_ATOMS: atom_id res chain seq x y z
N MET A 1 35.07 -11.62 -20.09
CA MET A 1 34.05 -11.86 -21.15
C MET A 1 32.68 -12.28 -20.64
N LEU A 2 32.54 -13.22 -19.68
CA LEU A 2 31.24 -13.78 -19.25
C LEU A 2 30.24 -12.76 -18.67
N LEU A 3 30.71 -11.71 -17.99
CA LEU A 3 29.84 -10.68 -17.38
C LEU A 3 29.04 -9.87 -18.41
N ILE A 4 29.63 -9.60 -19.58
CA ILE A 4 29.02 -8.78 -20.63
C ILE A 4 27.85 -9.53 -21.26
N PHE A 5 28.03 -10.82 -21.57
CA PHE A 5 26.96 -11.65 -22.13
C PHE A 5 25.74 -11.75 -21.20
N ARG A 6 25.96 -11.91 -19.89
CA ARG A 6 24.86 -11.94 -18.91
C ARG A 6 24.12 -10.61 -18.81
N ARG A 7 24.80 -9.48 -18.94
CA ARG A 7 24.15 -8.15 -18.93
C ARG A 7 23.35 -7.88 -20.20
N LEU A 8 23.83 -8.37 -21.34
CA LEU A 8 23.14 -8.22 -22.62
C LEU A 8 21.89 -9.11 -22.69
N SER A 9 21.92 -10.32 -22.13
CA SER A 9 20.75 -11.21 -22.11
C SER A 9 19.62 -10.73 -21.19
N GLN A 10 19.93 -9.89 -20.21
CA GLN A 10 18.96 -9.28 -19.29
C GLN A 10 18.65 -7.83 -19.63
N ARG A 11 19.04 -7.36 -20.82
CA ARG A 11 18.88 -5.96 -21.21
C ARG A 11 17.39 -5.66 -21.45
N PRO A 12 16.79 -4.72 -20.71
CA PRO A 12 15.39 -4.33 -20.94
C PRO A 12 15.23 -3.62 -22.29
N THR A 13 14.02 -3.69 -22.84
CA THR A 13 13.67 -3.02 -24.09
C THR A 13 13.57 -1.51 -23.89
N ALA A 14 13.61 -0.74 -24.99
CA ALA A 14 13.44 0.71 -24.91
C ALA A 14 12.05 1.08 -24.34
N GLU A 15 11.00 0.36 -24.74
CA GLU A 15 9.64 0.55 -24.23
C GLU A 15 9.54 0.26 -22.72
N GLU A 16 10.15 -0.81 -22.23
CA GLU A 16 10.19 -1.11 -20.80
C GLU A 16 10.89 -0.01 -20.00
N LEU A 17 11.96 0.57 -20.56
CA LEU A 17 12.66 1.69 -19.94
C LEU A 17 11.85 2.99 -19.98
N GLU A 18 11.04 3.23 -21.02
CA GLU A 18 10.12 4.38 -21.11
C GLU A 18 8.96 4.25 -20.11
N GLN A 19 8.35 3.08 -19.99
CA GLN A 19 7.30 2.79 -19.01
C GLN A 19 7.80 3.00 -17.57
N ARG A 20 9.07 2.66 -17.31
CA ARG A 20 9.74 2.92 -16.02
C ARG A 20 10.23 4.36 -15.86
N ASN A 21 9.95 5.24 -16.82
CA ASN A 21 10.38 6.65 -16.83
C ASN A 21 11.91 6.85 -16.81
N ILE A 22 12.67 5.83 -17.24
CA ILE A 22 14.14 5.87 -17.34
C ILE A 22 14.55 6.52 -18.67
N LEU A 23 13.94 6.08 -19.77
CA LEU A 23 14.03 6.77 -21.06
C LEU A 23 12.88 7.75 -21.20
N GLN A 24 13.17 8.95 -21.68
CA GLN A 24 12.17 10.00 -21.89
C GLN A 24 11.76 9.98 -23.36
N ALA A 25 10.50 9.63 -23.62
CA ALA A 25 9.95 9.57 -24.98
C ALA A 25 9.73 10.97 -25.60
N LYS A 26 9.51 12.00 -24.77
CA LYS A 26 9.22 13.39 -25.19
C LYS A 26 10.44 14.29 -25.01
N ASN A 27 10.55 15.32 -25.86
CA ASN A 27 11.57 16.36 -25.74
C ASN A 27 11.34 17.22 -24.48
N GLU A 28 12.38 17.92 -24.02
CA GLU A 28 12.32 18.68 -22.77
C GLU A 28 11.33 19.87 -22.84
N THR A 29 11.16 20.47 -24.02
CA THR A 29 10.22 21.57 -24.25
C THR A 29 8.77 21.12 -24.05
N ASP A 30 8.38 19.98 -24.62
CA ASP A 30 7.04 19.41 -24.53
C ASP A 30 6.73 18.99 -23.09
N ARG A 31 7.71 18.41 -22.39
CA ARG A 31 7.58 18.07 -20.96
C ARG A 31 7.37 19.31 -20.10
N ARG A 32 8.09 20.40 -20.38
CA ARG A 32 7.93 21.66 -19.67
C ARG A 32 6.54 22.28 -19.92
N LEU A 33 6.06 22.23 -21.16
CA LEU A 33 4.72 22.66 -21.54
C LEU A 33 3.66 21.82 -20.82
N GLU A 34 3.75 20.49 -20.90
CA GLU A 34 2.83 19.56 -20.22
C GLU A 34 2.80 19.81 -18.70
N ARG A 35 3.97 19.98 -18.07
CA ARG A 35 4.05 20.32 -16.65
C ARG A 35 3.38 21.65 -16.31
N SER A 36 3.54 22.66 -17.17
CA SER A 36 2.89 23.97 -17.02
C SER A 36 1.37 23.85 -17.13
N GLU A 37 0.88 23.09 -18.10
CA GLU A 37 -0.55 22.85 -18.29
C GLU A 37 -1.18 22.06 -17.15
N ILE A 38 -0.51 21.02 -16.66
CA ILE A 38 -0.92 20.26 -15.48
C ILE A 38 -1.02 21.20 -14.28
N LYS A 39 0.01 22.02 -14.02
CA LYS A 39 -0.01 22.99 -12.92
C LYS A 39 -1.17 23.97 -13.06
N ARG A 40 -1.34 24.58 -14.24
CA ARG A 40 -2.44 25.52 -14.52
C ARG A 40 -3.81 24.87 -14.27
N ARG A 41 -4.02 23.65 -14.77
CA ARG A 41 -5.26 22.90 -14.59
C ARG A 41 -5.52 22.56 -13.12
N LEU A 42 -4.46 22.16 -12.40
CA LEU A 42 -4.55 21.85 -10.97
C LEU A 42 -4.91 23.08 -10.16
N THR A 43 -4.22 24.20 -10.35
CA THR A 43 -4.52 25.47 -9.66
C THR A 43 -5.98 25.88 -9.85
N ARG A 44 -6.50 25.80 -11.08
CA ARG A 44 -7.90 26.09 -11.37
C ARG A 44 -8.87 25.14 -10.66
N LYS A 45 -8.58 23.83 -10.63
CA LYS A 45 -9.43 22.86 -9.93
C LYS A 45 -9.43 23.07 -8.42
N LEU A 46 -8.27 23.39 -7.83
CA LEU A 46 -8.15 23.62 -6.39
C LEU A 46 -8.79 24.93 -5.97
N SER A 47 -8.72 25.98 -6.79
CA SER A 47 -9.39 27.26 -6.51
C SER A 47 -10.92 27.18 -6.60
N GLN A 48 -11.46 26.20 -7.33
CA GLN A 48 -12.89 25.95 -7.48
C GLN A 48 -13.35 24.75 -6.65
N ARG A 49 -12.56 24.34 -5.65
CA ARG A 49 -12.90 23.19 -4.81
C ARG A 49 -14.12 23.55 -3.94
N PRO A 50 -15.21 22.75 -3.99
CA PRO A 50 -16.39 23.04 -3.20
C PRO A 50 -16.13 22.89 -1.70
N THR A 51 -16.85 23.66 -0.90
CA THR A 51 -16.81 23.56 0.56
C THR A 51 -17.60 22.34 1.06
N VAL A 52 -17.37 21.93 2.32
CA VAL A 52 -18.15 20.85 2.94
C VAL A 52 -19.65 21.18 2.96
N ALA A 53 -19.99 22.43 3.26
CA ALA A 53 -21.37 22.90 3.27
C ALA A 53 -22.03 22.79 1.89
N GLU A 54 -21.31 23.13 0.81
CA GLU A 54 -21.81 22.96 -0.56
C GLU A 54 -22.01 21.48 -0.93
N LEU A 55 -21.11 20.60 -0.49
CA LEU A 55 -21.24 19.15 -0.70
C LEU A 55 -22.45 18.57 0.05
N GLN A 56 -22.73 19.07 1.26
CA GLN A 56 -23.93 18.71 2.04
C GLN A 56 -25.20 19.26 1.38
N ALA A 57 -25.21 20.52 0.96
CA ALA A 57 -26.34 21.15 0.25
C ALA A 57 -26.69 20.42 -1.05
N ARG A 58 -25.67 19.94 -1.77
CA ARG A 58 -25.84 19.10 -2.97
C ARG A 58 -26.16 17.64 -2.68
N LYS A 59 -26.31 17.27 -1.40
CA LYS A 59 -26.57 15.90 -0.94
C LYS A 59 -25.52 14.88 -1.42
N ILE A 60 -24.27 15.33 -1.63
CA ILE A 60 -23.12 14.46 -1.97
C ILE A 60 -22.57 13.84 -0.68
N LEU A 61 -22.39 14.65 0.36
CA LEU A 61 -22.10 14.19 1.72
C LEU A 61 -23.40 14.18 2.50
N ARG A 62 -23.83 13.00 2.96
CA ARG A 62 -25.05 12.83 3.76
C ARG A 62 -24.69 12.14 5.07
N PHE A 63 -25.06 12.75 6.17
CA PHE A 63 -24.96 12.18 7.50
C PHE A 63 -26.38 12.05 8.03
N HIS A 64 -26.73 10.90 8.59
CA HIS A 64 -27.98 10.76 9.32
C HIS A 64 -27.81 11.41 10.69
N GLU A 65 -28.79 12.22 11.07
CA GLU A 65 -28.85 12.82 12.41
C GLU A 65 -29.22 11.77 13.46
N ASP A 66 -30.09 10.83 13.07
CA ASP A 66 -30.50 9.72 13.90
C ASP A 66 -29.48 8.59 13.84
N VAL A 67 -28.93 8.27 15.00
CA VAL A 67 -28.09 7.09 15.21
C VAL A 67 -28.82 6.16 16.15
N GLU A 68 -29.20 4.99 15.64
CA GLU A 68 -29.81 3.94 16.46
C GLU A 68 -28.76 3.41 17.45
N SER A 69 -29.14 3.38 18.73
CA SER A 69 -28.32 2.81 19.79
C SER A 69 -29.06 1.64 20.42
N THR A 70 -28.35 0.52 20.59
CA THR A 70 -28.86 -0.68 21.26
C THR A 70 -28.03 -0.94 22.50
N HIS A 71 -28.64 -1.58 23.50
CA HIS A 71 -27.90 -1.96 24.70
C HIS A 71 -26.97 -3.11 24.36
N ALA A 72 -25.67 -2.93 24.64
CA ALA A 72 -24.72 -4.02 24.61
C ALA A 72 -25.02 -4.99 25.76
N GLU A 73 -24.74 -6.28 25.56
CA GLU A 73 -24.88 -7.26 26.63
C GLU A 73 -24.02 -6.88 27.85
N ASP A 74 -24.57 -7.04 29.05
CA ASP A 74 -23.87 -6.79 30.30
C ASP A 74 -23.32 -8.11 30.85
N TYR A 75 -22.13 -8.47 30.40
CA TYR A 75 -21.39 -9.63 30.87
C TYR A 75 -19.90 -9.33 30.98
N ASP A 76 -19.20 -10.16 31.75
CA ASP A 76 -17.77 -10.04 31.94
C ASP A 76 -16.99 -10.43 30.67
N ARG A 77 -16.42 -9.43 30.01
CA ARG A 77 -15.57 -9.58 28.81
C ARG A 77 -14.09 -9.74 29.14
N ARG A 78 -13.71 -9.90 30.41
CA ARG A 78 -12.30 -10.09 30.80
C ARG A 78 -11.79 -11.42 30.26
N ALA A 79 -10.59 -11.39 29.70
CA ALA A 79 -9.84 -12.56 29.27
C ALA A 79 -8.38 -12.43 29.71
N ASP A 80 -7.71 -13.56 29.97
CA ASP A 80 -6.27 -13.54 30.22
C ASP A 80 -5.53 -13.01 28.99
N LYS A 81 -4.38 -12.38 29.22
CA LYS A 81 -3.53 -11.82 28.17
C LYS A 81 -2.23 -12.61 28.10
N PRO A 82 -2.24 -13.86 27.60
CA PRO A 82 -1.08 -14.75 27.66
C PRO A 82 0.15 -14.16 26.96
N TRP A 83 -0.03 -13.33 25.93
CA TRP A 83 1.06 -12.63 25.23
C TRP A 83 1.88 -11.69 26.13
N THR A 84 1.35 -11.26 27.27
CA THR A 84 2.08 -10.42 28.24
C THR A 84 3.10 -11.21 29.06
N LYS A 85 2.97 -12.53 29.15
CA LYS A 85 3.79 -13.44 29.96
C LYS A 85 4.93 -14.09 29.17
N LEU A 86 5.06 -13.78 27.87
CA LEU A 86 6.05 -14.39 26.98
C LEU A 86 7.49 -13.94 27.31
N THR A 87 8.35 -14.90 27.62
CA THR A 87 9.78 -14.68 27.80
C THR A 87 10.48 -14.41 26.47
N PRO A 88 11.72 -13.88 26.47
CA PRO A 88 12.51 -13.75 25.25
C PRO A 88 12.73 -15.10 24.52
N ALA A 89 12.86 -16.19 25.28
CA ALA A 89 13.01 -17.53 24.73
C ALA A 89 11.73 -18.00 24.02
N ASP A 90 10.56 -17.81 24.65
CA ASP A 90 9.27 -18.15 24.04
C ASP A 90 9.07 -17.38 22.73
N LYS A 91 9.38 -16.08 22.73
CA LYS A 91 9.30 -15.26 21.52
C LYS A 91 10.25 -15.76 20.43
N ALA A 92 11.42 -16.26 20.78
CA ALA A 92 12.36 -16.82 19.80
C ALA A 92 11.83 -18.13 19.19
N ALA A 93 11.30 -19.02 20.04
CA ALA A 93 10.66 -20.26 19.61
C ALA A 93 9.48 -19.97 18.67
N ILE A 94 8.57 -19.06 19.05
CA ILE A 94 7.40 -18.67 18.24
C ILE A 94 7.84 -18.07 16.89
N ARG A 95 8.88 -17.23 16.87
CA ARG A 95 9.37 -16.65 15.59
C ARG A 95 9.89 -17.73 14.64
N LYS A 96 10.61 -18.72 15.18
CA LYS A 96 11.11 -19.86 14.40
C LYS A 96 9.95 -20.67 13.84
N GLU A 97 9.03 -21.09 14.70
CA GLU A 97 7.84 -21.86 14.33
C GLU A 97 7.00 -21.15 13.24
N LEU A 98 6.75 -19.84 13.42
CA LEU A 98 5.99 -19.07 12.43
C LEU A 98 6.72 -18.94 11.09
N ASN A 99 8.05 -18.85 11.07
CA ASN A 99 8.80 -18.81 9.82
C ASN A 99 8.77 -20.15 9.10
N ASP A 100 8.94 -21.25 9.85
CA ASP A 100 8.87 -22.61 9.33
C ASP A 100 7.49 -22.82 8.67
N PHE A 101 6.40 -22.60 9.43
CA PHE A 101 5.02 -22.69 8.93
C PHE A 101 4.78 -21.87 7.66
N LYS A 102 5.23 -20.61 7.63
CA LYS A 102 5.06 -19.71 6.48
C LYS A 102 5.80 -20.15 5.24
N SER A 103 6.88 -20.90 5.41
CA SER A 103 7.73 -21.36 4.31
C SER A 103 7.29 -22.72 3.75
N THR A 104 6.69 -23.58 4.57
CA THR A 104 6.44 -24.98 4.21
C THR A 104 4.96 -25.34 4.12
N GLU A 105 4.09 -24.71 4.91
CA GLU A 105 2.70 -25.14 5.09
C GLU A 105 1.69 -24.09 4.66
N MET A 106 2.00 -22.81 4.84
CA MET A 106 1.07 -21.73 4.51
C MET A 106 0.98 -21.52 3.00
N GLU A 107 -0.17 -21.84 2.42
CA GLU A 107 -0.44 -21.57 1.01
C GLU A 107 -0.51 -20.06 0.73
N VAL A 108 0.27 -19.59 -0.22
CA VAL A 108 0.28 -18.20 -0.67
C VAL A 108 0.38 -18.18 -2.19
N HIS A 109 -0.48 -17.38 -2.83
CA HIS A 109 -0.43 -17.16 -4.27
C HIS A 109 0.97 -16.69 -4.72
N GLU A 110 1.47 -17.20 -5.85
CA GLU A 110 2.85 -16.98 -6.30
C GLU A 110 3.24 -15.50 -6.36
N GLU A 111 2.37 -14.64 -6.92
CA GLU A 111 2.62 -13.19 -7.02
C GLU A 111 2.60 -12.47 -5.67
N SER A 112 1.98 -13.08 -4.65
CA SER A 112 1.84 -12.50 -3.31
C SER A 112 2.89 -12.98 -2.31
N LYS A 113 3.75 -13.94 -2.68
CA LYS A 113 4.82 -14.45 -1.80
C LYS A 113 5.74 -13.34 -1.29
N ILE A 114 5.91 -12.26 -2.04
CA ILE A 114 6.70 -11.09 -1.63
C ILE A 114 6.13 -10.37 -0.40
N TYR A 115 4.85 -10.56 -0.08
CA TYR A 115 4.17 -9.95 1.06
C TYR A 115 4.17 -10.86 2.30
N THR A 116 4.67 -12.09 2.20
CA THR A 116 4.78 -12.99 3.35
C THR A 116 5.68 -12.40 4.42
N ARG A 117 5.11 -12.08 5.58
CA ARG A 117 5.82 -11.43 6.69
C ARG A 117 6.63 -12.45 7.49
N TYR A 118 7.92 -12.57 7.21
CA TYR A 118 8.86 -13.36 8.02
C TYR A 118 9.35 -12.62 9.25
N HIS A 119 9.71 -13.34 10.29
CA HIS A 119 10.28 -12.86 11.55
C HIS A 119 11.80 -13.00 11.57
N ARG A 120 12.49 -12.13 12.32
CA ARG A 120 13.93 -12.28 12.53
C ARG A 120 14.19 -13.50 13.42
N PRO A 121 15.27 -14.26 13.20
CA PRO A 121 15.72 -15.27 14.15
C PRO A 121 15.85 -14.68 15.57
#